data_AF-A0A1X0NMK9-F1
#
_entry.id   AF-A0A1X0NMK9-F1
#
_cell.length_a   1.000
_cell.length_b   1.000
_cell.length_c   1.000
_cell.angle_alpha   90.00
_cell.angle_beta   90.00
_cell.angle_gamma   90.00
#
_symmetry.space_group_name_H-M   'P 1'
#
loop_
_entity.id
_entity.type
_entity.pdbx_description
1 polymer ?
#
loop_
_entity_poly.entity_id
_entity_poly.type
_entity_poly.pdbx_seq_one_letter_code
_entity_poly.pdbx_strand_id
1 'polypeptide(L)'
;MCGCFSSPFPLISCYHRSKELTVTITSTMFIQLRRVVYLLVLLQCCTCVVRADFNEKDPATCLNDTDFRVAERQFNGTLHESDRIFLEGEACLKLWKDKVDDCNAYVRDYRAAAHKVTEVVSEIAAKNPSKDQCGTVVADLVQQAKVRVDEFKRVAARSSDKVELARNTKTICISSAVGNLLAVVPKIEEAMVHYKSYLDDVKYKVCKTDWRTKRVQEVEANHTKMKEVHKQLVEVMPEKHQLCRVDGGSVAPVDEVKAALKTFQTVCGKGLEGVEVNPVKEASGIWNYTKGDSHKVAVIRVVDGKVVEGADKERPLTETENETFMVRVMGNGKVPEMKEANVRKIKEDFVTAKKAVVVEREQAEQRRLEEEREKEARRKQEEEQRRLLAAEQARKAKEEQDKKKSEEQAKRERDENGKKDAEVKAKEEEAKRVAEEARKAKEEAKRVAAEEAKKKKDGSVSPALVHSSLILLVLSVLGCTLVC
;
A
#
# COMPACT_ATOMS: atom_id res chain seq x y z
N MET A 1 45.85 28.12 26.73
CA MET A 1 45.84 27.09 27.79
C MET A 1 46.03 25.74 27.12
N CYS A 2 47.19 25.10 27.30
CA CYS A 2 47.46 23.76 26.76
C CYS A 2 47.43 22.76 27.91
N GLY A 3 46.53 21.79 27.86
CA GLY A 3 46.44 20.70 28.84
C GLY A 3 47.10 19.44 28.29
N CYS A 4 48.33 19.16 28.74
CA CYS A 4 48.94 17.85 28.53
C CYS A 4 48.38 16.87 29.56
N PHE A 5 48.02 15.66 29.13
CA PHE A 5 47.85 14.51 30.03
C PHE A 5 48.73 13.37 29.54
N SER A 6 49.72 13.02 30.36
CA SER A 6 50.61 11.87 30.18
C SER A 6 50.33 10.86 31.28
N SER A 7 50.33 9.57 30.95
CA SER A 7 50.36 8.49 31.93
C SER A 7 50.99 7.24 31.29
N PRO A 8 52.12 6.73 31.82
CA PRO A 8 52.79 5.53 31.31
C PRO A 8 52.51 4.31 32.21
N PHE A 9 52.42 3.11 31.63
CA PHE A 9 52.56 1.82 32.34
C PHE A 9 53.00 0.71 31.36
N PRO A 10 53.54 -0.45 31.80
CA PRO A 10 54.84 -0.88 31.30
C PRO A 10 54.83 -2.22 30.53
N LEU A 11 55.94 -2.45 29.84
CA LEU A 11 56.29 -3.72 29.22
C LEU A 11 56.64 -4.78 30.28
N ILE A 12 55.93 -5.92 30.30
CA ILE A 12 56.46 -7.20 30.81
C ILE A 12 56.14 -8.32 29.82
N SER A 13 57.14 -9.15 29.55
CA SER A 13 57.12 -10.28 28.62
C SER A 13 56.54 -11.54 29.24
N CYS A 14 55.83 -12.37 28.44
CA CYS A 14 55.74 -13.83 28.62
C CYS A 14 55.20 -14.52 27.35
N TYR A 15 56.08 -14.80 26.38
CA TYR A 15 55.72 -15.47 25.12
C TYR A 15 55.69 -17.00 25.27
N HIS A 16 54.71 -17.55 26.01
CA HIS A 16 54.56 -19.00 26.15
C HIS A 16 53.81 -19.59 24.94
N ARG A 17 54.56 -20.12 23.96
CA ARG A 17 54.01 -20.64 22.70
C ARG A 17 53.32 -22.00 22.88
N SER A 18 52.10 -22.01 23.41
CA SER A 18 51.26 -23.21 23.46
C SER A 18 50.84 -23.63 22.05
N LYS A 19 51.21 -24.85 21.64
CA LYS A 19 50.92 -25.40 20.30
C LYS A 19 49.47 -25.88 20.13
N GLU A 20 48.68 -25.98 21.21
CA GLU A 20 47.29 -26.44 21.13
C GLU A 20 46.31 -25.33 20.73
N LEU A 21 46.61 -24.07 21.05
CA LEU A 21 45.72 -22.94 20.75
C LEU A 21 45.50 -22.73 19.24
N THR A 22 46.45 -23.16 18.40
CA THR A 22 46.37 -23.05 16.94
C THR A 22 45.26 -23.94 16.35
N VAL A 23 44.92 -25.06 16.99
CA VAL A 23 43.87 -25.97 16.51
C VAL A 23 42.47 -25.41 16.79
N THR A 24 42.28 -24.75 17.92
CA THR A 24 40.99 -24.14 18.30
C THR A 24 40.70 -22.84 17.51
N ILE A 25 41.73 -22.06 17.18
CA ILE A 25 41.57 -20.85 16.35
C ILE A 25 41.27 -21.24 14.89
N THR A 26 41.97 -22.22 14.32
CA THR A 26 41.73 -22.65 12.93
C THR A 26 40.35 -23.28 12.74
N SER A 27 39.86 -24.06 13.71
CA SER A 27 38.51 -24.66 13.66
C SER A 27 37.37 -23.65 13.83
N THR A 28 37.51 -22.65 14.72
CA THR A 28 36.48 -21.61 14.88
C THR A 28 36.39 -20.68 13.66
N MET A 29 37.52 -20.31 13.03
CA MET A 29 37.52 -19.57 11.76
C MET A 29 36.87 -20.37 10.61
N PHE A 30 37.08 -21.69 10.55
CA PHE A 30 36.43 -22.55 9.55
C PHE A 30 34.90 -22.58 9.69
N ILE A 31 34.37 -22.53 10.91
CA ILE A 31 32.92 -22.50 11.15
C ILE A 31 32.32 -21.15 10.69
N GLN A 32 33.02 -20.05 10.92
CA GLN A 32 32.58 -18.72 10.44
C GLN A 32 32.60 -18.65 8.90
N LEU A 33 33.68 -19.11 8.26
CA LEU A 33 33.77 -19.18 6.80
C LEU A 33 32.66 -20.04 6.18
N ARG A 34 32.37 -21.22 6.75
CA ARG A 34 31.25 -22.07 6.30
C ARG A 34 29.90 -21.34 6.38
N ARG A 35 29.62 -20.62 7.46
CA ARG A 35 28.37 -19.83 7.58
C ARG A 35 28.26 -18.73 6.52
N VAL A 36 29.35 -18.03 6.21
CA VAL A 36 29.36 -17.01 5.14
C VAL A 36 29.15 -17.67 3.76
N VAL A 37 29.78 -18.81 3.49
CA VAL A 37 29.56 -19.56 2.24
C VAL A 37 28.12 -20.04 2.11
N TYR A 38 27.50 -20.59 3.16
CA TYR A 38 26.08 -20.96 3.11
C TYR A 38 25.17 -19.75 2.86
N LEU A 39 25.45 -18.60 3.47
CA LEU A 39 24.71 -17.36 3.20
C LEU A 39 24.90 -16.86 1.76
N LEU A 40 26.12 -16.93 1.20
CA LEU A 40 26.38 -16.56 -0.20
C LEU A 40 25.71 -17.52 -1.18
N VAL A 41 25.70 -18.82 -0.91
CA VAL A 41 24.99 -19.82 -1.73
C VAL A 41 23.47 -19.63 -1.64
N LEU A 42 22.92 -19.35 -0.45
CA LEU A 42 21.51 -18.98 -0.29
C LEU A 42 21.18 -17.69 -1.03
N LEU A 43 21.98 -16.64 -0.89
CA LEU A 43 21.79 -15.37 -1.59
C LEU A 43 21.83 -15.58 -3.11
N GLN A 44 22.83 -16.33 -3.61
CA GLN A 44 22.93 -16.66 -5.02
C GLN A 44 21.74 -17.48 -5.50
N CYS A 45 21.30 -18.49 -4.74
CA CYS A 45 20.11 -19.28 -5.05
C CYS A 45 18.83 -18.42 -5.07
N CYS A 46 18.66 -17.50 -4.10
CA CYS A 46 17.57 -16.52 -4.11
C CYS A 46 17.65 -15.60 -5.34
N THR A 47 18.82 -15.09 -5.72
CA THR A 47 18.97 -14.30 -6.95
C THR A 47 18.71 -15.10 -8.22
N CYS A 48 19.00 -16.41 -8.23
CA CYS A 48 18.68 -17.29 -9.36
C CYS A 48 17.18 -17.59 -9.46
N VAL A 49 16.49 -17.83 -8.33
CA VAL A 49 15.04 -18.06 -8.30
C VAL A 49 14.27 -16.80 -8.71
N VAL A 50 14.63 -15.62 -8.17
CA VAL A 50 14.04 -14.34 -8.60
C VAL A 50 14.26 -14.07 -10.09
N ARG A 51 15.34 -14.61 -10.69
CA ARG A 51 15.62 -14.49 -12.13
C ARG A 51 14.89 -15.53 -12.99
N ALA A 52 14.21 -16.50 -12.39
CA ALA A 52 13.46 -17.54 -13.11
C ALA A 52 12.08 -17.05 -13.57
N ASP A 53 11.34 -16.33 -12.70
CA ASP A 53 9.97 -15.87 -12.96
C ASP A 53 9.88 -14.82 -14.09
N PHE A 54 10.98 -14.12 -14.39
CA PHE A 54 11.07 -13.20 -15.55
C PHE A 54 11.36 -13.90 -16.88
N ASN A 55 11.42 -15.24 -16.93
CA ASN A 55 11.62 -16.00 -18.18
C ASN A 55 10.32 -16.49 -18.83
N GLU A 56 9.18 -15.85 -18.55
CA GLU A 56 8.11 -15.79 -19.54
C GLU A 56 8.69 -15.11 -20.79
N LYS A 57 9.12 -15.93 -21.76
CA LYS A 57 9.86 -15.45 -22.93
C LYS A 57 8.96 -14.51 -23.72
N ASP A 58 9.22 -13.21 -23.55
CA ASP A 58 8.62 -12.17 -24.37
C ASP A 58 8.70 -12.59 -25.85
N PRO A 59 7.61 -12.50 -26.61
CA PRO A 59 7.62 -12.92 -28.01
C PRO A 59 8.75 -12.21 -28.76
N ALA A 60 9.48 -12.94 -29.60
CA ALA A 60 10.65 -12.39 -30.30
C ALA A 60 10.32 -11.14 -31.12
N THR A 61 9.06 -11.00 -31.57
CA THR A 61 8.51 -9.79 -32.21
C THR A 61 8.57 -8.54 -31.32
N CYS A 62 8.42 -8.67 -30.01
CA CYS A 62 8.44 -7.56 -29.03
C CYS A 62 9.87 -7.14 -28.67
N LEU A 63 10.81 -8.09 -28.67
CA LEU A 63 12.22 -7.86 -28.34
C LEU A 63 13.02 -7.26 -29.51
N ASN A 64 12.62 -7.60 -30.74
CA ASN A 64 13.29 -7.16 -31.96
C ASN A 64 12.78 -5.80 -32.50
N ASP A 65 11.60 -5.35 -32.07
CA ASP A 65 11.06 -4.05 -32.47
C ASP A 65 11.67 -2.92 -31.62
N THR A 66 12.37 -1.99 -32.28
CA THR A 66 13.04 -0.87 -31.60
C THR A 66 12.06 0.11 -31.00
N ASP A 67 10.93 0.33 -31.67
CA ASP A 67 10.04 1.44 -31.38
C ASP A 67 9.16 1.10 -30.17
N PHE A 68 8.67 -0.15 -30.12
CA PHE A 68 8.04 -0.71 -28.92
C PHE A 68 8.94 -0.60 -27.69
N ARG A 69 10.22 -0.96 -27.82
CA ARG A 69 11.20 -0.91 -26.72
C ARG A 69 11.59 0.50 -26.31
N VAL A 70 11.55 1.47 -27.23
CA VAL A 70 11.72 2.89 -26.91
C VAL A 70 10.51 3.40 -26.13
N ALA A 71 9.29 3.10 -26.58
CA ALA A 71 8.06 3.47 -25.87
C ALA A 71 8.01 2.85 -24.46
N GLU A 72 8.34 1.56 -24.32
CA GLU A 72 8.41 0.87 -23.03
C GLU A 72 9.47 1.47 -22.09
N ARG A 73 10.64 1.86 -22.63
CA ARG A 73 11.69 2.52 -21.84
C ARG A 73 11.28 3.93 -21.42
N GLN A 74 10.66 4.71 -22.30
CA GLN A 74 10.14 6.05 -21.99
C GLN A 74 9.08 5.95 -20.90
N PHE A 75 8.11 5.05 -21.04
CA PHE A 75 7.07 4.79 -20.06
C PHE A 75 7.64 4.42 -18.67
N ASN A 76 8.58 3.48 -18.61
CA ASN A 76 9.23 3.07 -17.35
C ASN A 76 10.13 4.17 -16.75
N GLY A 77 10.79 4.98 -17.56
CA GLY A 77 11.58 6.13 -17.09
C GLY A 77 10.70 7.23 -16.50
N THR A 78 9.60 7.56 -17.18
CA THR A 78 8.59 8.52 -16.70
C THR A 78 7.94 8.03 -15.39
N LEU A 79 7.75 6.71 -15.24
CA LEU A 79 7.25 6.10 -14.02
C LEU A 79 8.13 6.36 -12.80
N HIS A 80 9.43 6.05 -12.87
CA HIS A 80 10.35 6.24 -11.75
C HIS A 80 10.40 7.70 -11.29
N GLU A 81 10.43 8.64 -12.24
CA GLU A 81 10.38 10.07 -11.92
C GLU A 81 9.01 10.51 -11.37
N SER A 82 7.92 9.90 -11.84
CA SER A 82 6.58 10.15 -11.31
C SER A 82 6.45 9.75 -9.84
N ASP A 83 6.97 8.59 -9.43
CA ASP A 83 6.88 8.13 -8.04
C ASP A 83 7.67 9.05 -7.09
N ARG A 84 8.83 9.55 -7.52
CA ARG A 84 9.64 10.53 -6.79
C ARG A 84 8.88 11.85 -6.59
N ILE A 85 8.35 12.42 -7.66
CA ILE A 85 7.62 13.70 -7.64
C ILE A 85 6.29 13.56 -6.88
N PHE A 86 5.61 12.42 -7.02
CA PHE A 86 4.38 12.13 -6.29
C PHE A 86 4.63 12.06 -4.78
N LEU A 87 5.72 11.41 -4.35
CA LEU A 87 6.14 11.38 -2.95
C LEU A 87 6.49 12.78 -2.42
N GLU A 88 7.18 13.60 -3.22
CA GLU A 88 7.46 15.01 -2.87
C GLU A 88 6.18 15.86 -2.78
N GLY A 89 5.18 15.57 -3.62
CA GLY A 89 3.85 16.15 -3.60
C GLY A 89 3.07 15.84 -2.33
N GLU A 90 2.97 14.57 -1.96
CA GLU A 90 2.30 14.14 -0.71
C GLU A 90 3.00 14.70 0.53
N ALA A 91 4.34 14.70 0.56
CA ALA A 91 5.11 15.28 1.65
C ALA A 91 4.89 16.79 1.79
N CYS A 92 4.87 17.53 0.67
CA CYS A 92 4.53 18.96 0.65
C CYS A 92 3.10 19.21 1.13
N LEU A 93 2.14 18.41 0.66
CA LEU A 93 0.72 18.56 1.02
C LEU A 93 0.48 18.34 2.51
N LYS A 94 1.09 17.29 3.08
CA LYS A 94 1.03 16.97 4.52
C LYS A 94 1.65 18.08 5.36
N LEU A 95 2.92 18.40 5.08
CA LEU A 95 3.66 19.47 5.77
C LEU A 95 2.91 20.80 5.72
N TRP A 96 2.36 21.14 4.56
CA TRP A 96 1.67 22.41 4.41
C TRP A 96 0.36 22.42 5.21
N LYS A 97 -0.49 21.39 5.11
CA LYS A 97 -1.70 21.27 5.95
C LYS A 97 -1.36 21.44 7.44
N ASP A 98 -0.32 20.77 7.93
CA ASP A 98 0.13 20.94 9.31
C ASP A 98 0.48 22.40 9.64
N LYS A 99 1.21 23.12 8.77
CA LYS A 99 1.54 24.55 8.99
C LYS A 99 0.33 25.48 8.81
N VAL A 100 -0.64 25.13 7.98
CA VAL A 100 -1.93 25.84 7.84
C VAL A 100 -2.69 25.78 9.15
N ASP A 101 -2.84 24.60 9.72
CA ASP A 101 -3.62 24.37 10.93
C ASP A 101 -2.95 24.97 12.16
N ASP A 102 -1.62 24.84 12.27
CA ASP A 102 -0.77 25.59 13.20
C ASP A 102 -1.13 27.10 13.11
N CYS A 103 -0.97 27.70 11.93
CA CYS A 103 -1.19 29.12 11.72
C CYS A 103 -2.62 29.56 12.06
N ASN A 104 -3.63 28.79 11.67
CA ASN A 104 -5.03 29.08 11.95
C ASN A 104 -5.36 29.00 13.45
N ALA A 105 -4.67 28.14 14.23
CA ALA A 105 -4.75 28.17 15.68
C ALA A 105 -4.17 29.48 16.26
N TYR A 106 -2.96 29.88 15.84
CA TYR A 106 -2.35 31.14 16.29
C TYR A 106 -3.15 32.39 15.88
N VAL A 107 -3.80 32.40 14.71
CA VAL A 107 -4.70 33.51 14.32
C VAL A 107 -5.96 33.57 15.19
N ARG A 108 -6.50 32.44 15.65
CA ARG A 108 -7.61 32.44 16.64
C ARG A 108 -7.15 33.00 17.98
N ASP A 109 -5.99 32.58 18.48
CA ASP A 109 -5.41 33.12 19.72
C ASP A 109 -5.16 34.64 19.60
N TYR A 110 -4.64 35.09 18.45
CA TYR A 110 -4.43 36.51 18.15
C TYR A 110 -5.73 37.31 18.20
N ARG A 111 -6.79 36.83 17.54
CA ARG A 111 -8.12 37.47 17.54
C ARG A 111 -8.74 37.49 18.94
N ALA A 112 -8.59 36.41 19.72
CA ALA A 112 -9.07 36.36 21.11
C ALA A 112 -8.30 37.33 22.03
N ALA A 113 -6.98 37.46 21.84
CA ALA A 113 -6.17 38.44 22.56
C ALA A 113 -6.50 39.88 22.15
N ALA A 114 -6.75 40.13 20.87
CA ALA A 114 -7.20 41.42 20.36
C ALA A 114 -8.55 41.83 20.97
N HIS A 115 -9.54 40.91 20.99
CA HIS A 115 -10.86 41.15 21.58
C HIS A 115 -10.78 41.56 23.05
N LYS A 116 -9.97 40.86 23.87
CA LYS A 116 -9.73 41.23 25.28
C LYS A 116 -9.16 42.63 25.46
N VAL A 117 -8.40 43.14 24.47
CA VAL A 117 -7.89 44.51 24.49
C VAL A 117 -9.01 45.50 24.15
N THR A 118 -9.76 45.27 23.08
CA THR A 118 -10.90 46.11 22.66
C THR A 118 -12.02 46.15 23.72
N GLU A 119 -12.23 45.06 24.47
CA GLU A 119 -13.15 44.98 25.61
C GLU A 119 -12.76 45.98 26.71
N VAL A 120 -11.50 45.96 27.15
CA VAL A 120 -11.00 46.93 28.15
C VAL A 120 -11.00 48.37 27.62
N VAL A 121 -10.74 48.58 26.32
CA VAL A 121 -10.90 49.92 25.68
C VAL A 121 -12.34 50.40 25.77
N SER A 122 -13.30 49.50 25.55
CA SER A 122 -14.73 49.80 25.61
C SER A 122 -15.18 50.11 27.03
N GLU A 123 -14.70 49.37 28.03
CA GLU A 123 -14.94 49.67 29.46
C GLU A 123 -14.37 51.05 29.86
N ILE A 124 -13.15 51.36 29.42
CA ILE A 124 -12.51 52.66 29.62
C ILE A 124 -13.38 53.76 28.99
N ALA A 125 -13.74 53.63 27.71
CA ALA A 125 -14.56 54.62 27.02
C ALA A 125 -15.95 54.80 27.65
N ALA A 126 -16.58 53.72 28.14
CA ALA A 126 -17.90 53.77 28.74
C ALA A 126 -17.94 54.51 30.08
N LYS A 127 -16.85 54.50 30.87
CA LYS A 127 -16.86 55.08 32.23
C LYS A 127 -16.85 56.61 32.29
N ASN A 128 -16.50 57.33 31.21
CA ASN A 128 -16.56 58.80 31.09
C ASN A 128 -16.32 59.55 32.43
N PRO A 129 -15.12 59.41 33.04
CA PRO A 129 -14.91 59.82 34.42
C PRO A 129 -15.13 61.33 34.59
N SER A 130 -15.86 61.72 35.64
CA SER A 130 -15.73 63.09 36.14
C SER A 130 -14.33 63.27 36.75
N LYS A 131 -13.88 64.52 36.90
CA LYS A 131 -12.58 64.82 37.56
C LYS A 131 -12.45 64.16 38.93
N ASP A 132 -13.57 64.02 39.65
CA ASP A 132 -13.63 63.46 41.00
C ASP A 132 -13.55 61.92 41.02
N GLN A 133 -13.76 61.26 39.88
CA GLN A 133 -13.72 59.80 39.71
C GLN A 133 -12.36 59.27 39.24
N CYS A 134 -11.39 60.14 38.98
CA CYS A 134 -10.06 59.82 38.48
C CYS A 134 -9.12 59.07 39.46
N GLY A 135 -9.68 58.44 40.50
CA GLY A 135 -8.96 57.67 41.52
C GLY A 135 -8.73 56.20 41.16
N THR A 136 -8.83 55.33 42.17
CA THR A 136 -8.48 53.90 42.10
C THR A 136 -9.12 53.15 40.93
N VAL A 137 -10.39 53.41 40.62
CA VAL A 137 -11.14 52.75 39.54
C VAL A 137 -10.49 52.95 38.16
N VAL A 138 -9.85 54.11 37.94
CA VAL A 138 -9.10 54.38 36.70
C VAL A 138 -7.77 53.63 36.72
N ALA A 139 -7.04 53.66 37.85
CA ALA A 139 -5.78 52.95 37.99
C ALA A 139 -5.94 51.43 37.73
N ASP A 140 -7.02 50.82 38.24
CA ASP A 140 -7.31 49.40 38.04
C ASP A 140 -7.58 49.06 36.56
N LEU A 141 -8.40 49.86 35.85
CA LEU A 141 -8.66 49.66 34.42
C LEU A 141 -7.41 49.86 33.56
N VAL A 142 -6.59 50.86 33.89
CA VAL A 142 -5.33 51.14 33.20
C VAL A 142 -4.32 50.01 33.40
N GLN A 143 -4.25 49.44 34.61
CA GLN A 143 -3.40 48.29 34.91
C GLN A 143 -3.91 47.01 34.21
N GLN A 144 -5.23 46.81 34.12
CA GLN A 144 -5.82 45.72 33.32
C GLN A 144 -5.49 45.88 31.83
N ALA A 145 -5.64 47.08 31.27
CA ALA A 145 -5.30 47.38 29.88
C ALA A 145 -3.82 47.05 29.58
N LYS A 146 -2.91 47.42 30.48
CA LYS A 146 -1.48 47.07 30.38
C LYS A 146 -1.26 45.56 30.33
N VAL A 147 -1.87 44.80 31.25
CA VAL A 147 -1.77 43.32 31.26
C VAL A 147 -2.31 42.69 29.97
N ARG A 148 -3.45 43.18 29.46
CA ARG A 148 -4.02 42.69 28.18
C ARG A 148 -3.18 43.07 26.96
N VAL A 149 -2.61 44.27 26.92
CA VAL A 149 -1.69 44.68 25.84
C VAL A 149 -0.42 43.83 25.85
N ASP A 150 0.12 43.50 27.02
CA ASP A 150 1.32 42.65 27.13
C ASP A 150 1.02 41.16 26.88
N GLU A 151 -0.21 40.68 27.16
CA GLU A 151 -0.73 39.40 26.67
C GLU A 151 -0.81 39.40 25.13
N PHE A 152 -1.47 40.40 24.54
CA PHE A 152 -1.62 40.58 23.10
C PHE A 152 -0.27 40.66 22.36
N LYS A 153 0.69 41.45 22.84
CA LYS A 153 2.05 41.56 22.27
C LYS A 153 2.74 40.20 22.18
N ARG A 154 2.66 39.38 23.23
CA ARG A 154 3.24 38.02 23.27
C ARG A 154 2.54 37.05 22.31
N VAL A 155 1.23 37.18 22.13
CA VAL A 155 0.48 36.38 21.15
C VAL A 155 0.82 36.83 19.71
N ALA A 156 0.85 38.14 19.46
CA ALA A 156 1.17 38.73 18.16
C ALA A 156 2.57 38.30 17.65
N ALA A 157 3.60 38.36 18.50
CA ALA A 157 4.94 37.92 18.14
C ALA A 157 4.97 36.43 17.71
N ARG A 158 4.42 35.53 18.54
CA ARG A 158 4.35 34.08 18.24
C ARG A 158 3.53 33.79 16.98
N SER A 159 2.45 34.53 16.76
CA SER A 159 1.62 34.39 15.57
C SER A 159 2.36 34.85 14.32
N SER A 160 3.12 35.95 14.39
CA SER A 160 3.93 36.46 13.28
C SER A 160 4.95 35.42 12.79
N ASP A 161 5.71 34.80 13.70
CA ASP A 161 6.69 33.75 13.34
C ASP A 161 6.02 32.54 12.66
N LYS A 162 4.83 32.15 13.12
CA LYS A 162 4.05 31.04 12.57
C LYS A 162 3.46 31.37 11.20
N VAL A 163 2.96 32.59 11.01
CA VAL A 163 2.50 33.11 9.71
C VAL A 163 3.65 33.16 8.70
N GLU A 164 4.82 33.64 9.11
CA GLU A 164 6.02 33.67 8.26
C GLU A 164 6.45 32.25 7.86
N LEU A 165 6.53 31.32 8.82
CA LEU A 165 6.88 29.93 8.55
C LEU A 165 5.90 29.26 7.58
N ALA A 166 4.59 29.44 7.77
CA ALA A 166 3.57 28.90 6.87
C ALA A 166 3.64 29.49 5.44
N ARG A 167 3.94 30.80 5.31
CA ARG A 167 4.18 31.46 4.02
C ARG A 167 5.43 30.91 3.31
N ASN A 168 6.52 30.74 4.05
CA ASN A 168 7.77 30.21 3.50
C ASN A 168 7.60 28.74 3.08
N THR A 169 6.85 27.94 3.86
CA THR A 169 6.46 26.56 3.49
C THR A 169 5.66 26.56 2.18
N LYS A 170 4.62 27.40 2.05
CA LYS A 170 3.85 27.56 0.80
C LYS A 170 4.79 27.83 -0.39
N THR A 171 5.68 28.82 -0.28
CA THR A 171 6.59 29.21 -1.37
C THR A 171 7.46 28.03 -1.81
N ILE A 172 8.05 27.31 -0.86
CA ILE A 172 8.88 26.13 -1.14
C ILE A 172 8.03 25.03 -1.80
N CYS A 173 6.90 24.65 -1.20
CA CYS A 173 6.01 23.59 -1.70
C CYS A 173 5.44 23.86 -3.10
N ILE A 174 5.13 25.12 -3.44
CA ILE A 174 4.69 25.50 -4.79
C ILE A 174 5.84 25.33 -5.78
N SER A 175 7.01 25.86 -5.42
CA SER A 175 8.17 25.92 -6.32
C SER A 175 8.79 24.55 -6.63
N SER A 176 8.72 23.60 -5.69
CA SER A 176 9.18 22.22 -5.87
C SER A 176 8.04 21.30 -6.31
N ALA A 177 7.10 20.97 -5.43
CA ALA A 177 6.09 19.95 -5.69
C ALA A 177 5.06 20.37 -6.75
N VAL A 178 4.43 21.53 -6.62
CA VAL A 178 3.37 21.94 -7.58
C VAL A 178 3.97 22.14 -8.98
N GLY A 179 5.11 22.81 -9.08
CA GLY A 179 5.84 22.96 -10.34
C GLY A 179 6.23 21.63 -11.00
N ASN A 180 6.77 20.69 -10.22
CA ASN A 180 7.16 19.37 -10.72
C ASN A 180 5.93 18.52 -11.13
N LEU A 181 4.86 18.54 -10.33
CA LEU A 181 3.60 17.85 -10.65
C LEU A 181 3.00 18.37 -11.95
N LEU A 182 2.90 19.70 -12.13
CA LEU A 182 2.42 20.32 -13.37
C LEU A 182 3.28 19.95 -14.59
N ALA A 183 4.59 19.80 -14.42
CA ALA A 183 5.51 19.47 -15.50
C ALA A 183 5.52 17.98 -15.89
N VAL A 184 5.14 17.08 -14.98
CA VAL A 184 5.27 15.62 -15.16
C VAL A 184 3.93 14.91 -15.33
N VAL A 185 2.83 15.38 -14.74
CA VAL A 185 1.49 14.79 -14.95
C VAL A 185 1.13 14.69 -16.45
N PRO A 186 1.29 15.74 -17.29
CA PRO A 186 1.02 15.63 -18.73
C PRO A 186 1.93 14.64 -19.46
N LYS A 187 3.20 14.51 -19.02
CA LYS A 187 4.17 13.57 -19.63
C LYS A 187 3.84 12.11 -19.31
N ILE A 188 3.32 11.82 -18.12
CA ILE A 188 2.81 10.50 -17.77
C ILE A 188 1.62 10.17 -18.67
N GLU A 189 0.68 11.12 -18.83
CA GLU A 189 -0.51 10.95 -19.65
C GLU A 189 -0.14 10.68 -21.13
N GLU A 190 0.78 11.46 -21.69
CA GLU A 190 1.33 11.27 -23.05
C GLU A 190 2.04 9.91 -23.20
N ALA A 191 3.01 9.59 -22.33
CA ALA A 191 3.76 8.33 -22.38
C ALA A 191 2.84 7.10 -22.21
N MET A 192 1.81 7.21 -21.38
CA MET A 192 0.81 6.17 -21.16
C MET A 192 -0.10 5.98 -22.38
N VAL A 193 -0.59 7.06 -22.99
CA VAL A 193 -1.38 6.99 -24.24
C VAL A 193 -0.54 6.39 -25.37
N HIS A 194 0.72 6.82 -25.51
CA HIS A 194 1.64 6.29 -26.50
C HIS A 194 1.88 4.79 -26.28
N TYR A 195 2.26 4.36 -25.08
CA TYR A 195 2.51 2.95 -24.77
C TYR A 195 1.25 2.08 -24.94
N LYS A 196 0.07 2.55 -24.52
CA LYS A 196 -1.21 1.87 -24.80
C LYS A 196 -1.48 1.69 -26.29
N SER A 197 -1.19 2.70 -27.11
CA SER A 197 -1.42 2.57 -28.56
C SER A 197 -0.61 1.44 -29.20
N TYR A 198 0.59 1.13 -28.69
CA TYR A 198 1.31 -0.08 -29.07
C TYR A 198 0.59 -1.35 -28.59
N LEU A 199 0.21 -1.43 -27.31
CA LEU A 199 -0.43 -2.63 -26.74
C LEU A 199 -1.76 -2.99 -27.41
N ASP A 200 -2.48 -2.01 -27.96
CA ASP A 200 -3.76 -2.20 -28.63
C ASP A 200 -3.63 -2.34 -30.18
N ASP A 201 -2.46 -2.07 -30.75
CA ASP A 201 -2.15 -2.34 -32.17
C ASP A 201 -2.09 -3.86 -32.42
N VAL A 202 -2.71 -4.30 -33.53
CA VAL A 202 -2.73 -5.69 -33.98
C VAL A 202 -1.32 -6.29 -34.10
N LYS A 203 -0.31 -5.50 -34.50
CA LYS A 203 1.10 -5.91 -34.63
C LYS A 203 1.71 -6.33 -33.28
N TYR A 204 1.40 -5.62 -32.19
CA TYR A 204 1.97 -5.88 -30.86
C TYR A 204 0.98 -6.48 -29.87
N LYS A 205 -0.21 -6.91 -30.32
CA LYS A 205 -1.19 -7.61 -29.48
C LYS A 205 -0.60 -8.85 -28.77
N VAL A 206 0.37 -9.52 -29.40
CA VAL A 206 1.12 -10.63 -28.77
C VAL A 206 2.03 -10.18 -27.62
N CYS A 207 2.45 -8.91 -27.61
CA CYS A 207 3.26 -8.32 -26.54
C CYS A 207 2.42 -7.93 -25.32
N LYS A 208 1.08 -7.89 -25.44
CA LYS A 208 0.17 -7.52 -24.35
C LYS A 208 0.04 -8.66 -23.33
N THR A 209 1.02 -8.73 -22.44
CA THR A 209 1.05 -9.63 -21.28
C THR A 209 0.18 -9.09 -20.14
N ASP A 210 -0.16 -9.98 -19.20
CA ASP A 210 -0.83 -9.59 -17.95
C ASP A 210 0.02 -8.62 -17.15
N TRP A 211 1.35 -8.80 -17.14
CA TRP A 211 2.27 -7.89 -16.43
C TRP A 211 2.24 -6.47 -17.01
N ARG A 212 2.28 -6.30 -18.35
CA ARG A 212 2.19 -4.98 -18.99
C ARG A 212 0.84 -4.32 -18.73
N THR A 213 -0.23 -5.10 -18.81
CA THR A 213 -1.60 -4.63 -18.52
C THR A 213 -1.74 -4.16 -17.07
N LYS A 214 -1.25 -4.95 -16.10
CA LYS A 214 -1.20 -4.56 -14.68
C LYS A 214 -0.33 -3.32 -14.48
N ARG A 215 0.82 -3.24 -15.14
CA ARG A 215 1.73 -2.09 -15.05
C ARG A 215 1.05 -0.80 -15.52
N VAL A 216 0.32 -0.83 -16.63
CA VAL A 216 -0.47 0.31 -17.12
C VAL A 216 -1.52 0.74 -16.09
N GLN A 217 -2.24 -0.20 -15.47
CA GLN A 217 -3.22 0.10 -14.42
C GLN A 217 -2.58 0.72 -13.17
N GLU A 218 -1.38 0.28 -12.77
CA GLU A 218 -0.60 0.90 -11.70
C GLU A 218 -0.27 2.37 -12.01
N VAL A 219 0.13 2.66 -13.26
CA VAL A 219 0.41 4.03 -13.71
C VAL A 219 -0.85 4.89 -13.69
N GLU A 220 -1.97 4.38 -14.20
CA GLU A 220 -3.27 5.08 -14.16
C GLU A 220 -3.69 5.44 -12.74
N ALA A 221 -3.52 4.50 -11.81
CA ALA A 221 -3.83 4.71 -10.39
C ALA A 221 -2.91 5.77 -9.77
N ASN A 222 -1.59 5.72 -10.01
CA ASN A 222 -0.66 6.72 -9.48
C ASN A 222 -0.86 8.10 -10.13
N HIS A 223 -1.07 8.17 -11.44
CA HIS A 223 -1.41 9.39 -12.17
C HIS A 223 -2.69 10.06 -11.64
N THR A 224 -3.72 9.27 -11.32
CA THR A 224 -4.96 9.76 -10.70
C THR A 224 -4.68 10.37 -9.31
N LYS A 225 -3.87 9.70 -8.48
CA LYS A 225 -3.46 10.24 -7.18
C LYS A 225 -2.62 11.51 -7.32
N MET A 226 -1.73 11.60 -8.31
CA MET A 226 -0.95 12.81 -8.59
C MET A 226 -1.84 13.99 -8.99
N LYS A 227 -2.85 13.76 -9.83
CA LYS A 227 -3.86 14.77 -10.18
C LYS A 227 -4.64 15.24 -8.94
N GLU A 228 -5.01 14.33 -8.03
CA GLU A 228 -5.70 14.68 -6.78
C GLU A 228 -4.80 15.40 -5.76
N VAL A 229 -3.53 14.99 -5.59
CA VAL A 229 -2.56 15.71 -4.74
C VAL A 229 -2.28 17.11 -5.28
N HIS A 230 -2.12 17.25 -6.60
CA HIS A 230 -2.01 18.56 -7.25
C HIS A 230 -3.25 19.41 -6.97
N LYS A 231 -4.46 18.87 -7.15
CA LYS A 231 -5.72 19.55 -6.85
C LYS A 231 -5.78 19.98 -5.37
N GLN A 232 -5.43 19.12 -4.42
CA GLN A 232 -5.44 19.48 -3.00
C GLN A 232 -4.39 20.55 -2.65
N LEU A 233 -3.20 20.53 -3.27
CA LEU A 233 -2.22 21.62 -3.14
C LEU A 233 -2.77 22.96 -3.68
N VAL A 234 -3.60 22.91 -4.73
CA VAL A 234 -4.31 24.09 -5.28
C VAL A 234 -5.51 24.52 -4.44
N GLU A 235 -6.21 23.60 -3.77
CA GLU A 235 -7.32 23.94 -2.86
C GLU A 235 -6.82 24.52 -1.53
N VAL A 236 -5.67 24.05 -1.05
CA VAL A 236 -4.93 24.64 0.07
C VAL A 236 -4.26 25.97 -0.34
N MET A 237 -4.16 26.32 -1.63
CA MET A 237 -3.73 27.66 -2.04
C MET A 237 -4.76 28.75 -1.61
N PRO A 238 -4.29 29.93 -1.18
CA PRO A 238 -5.08 30.86 -0.34
C PRO A 238 -6.18 31.66 -1.04
N GLU A 239 -6.56 31.32 -2.29
CA GLU A 239 -7.75 31.91 -2.90
C GLU A 239 -9.05 31.34 -2.30
N LYS A 240 -9.01 30.11 -1.76
CA LYS A 240 -10.18 29.45 -1.14
C LYS A 240 -10.07 29.25 0.37
N HIS A 241 -8.86 29.10 0.91
CA HIS A 241 -8.67 29.00 2.36
C HIS A 241 -8.24 30.36 2.93
N GLN A 242 -8.84 30.79 4.04
CA GLN A 242 -8.55 32.05 4.76
C GLN A 242 -7.20 31.99 5.51
N LEU A 243 -6.20 31.44 4.85
CA LEU A 243 -4.97 30.90 5.37
C LEU A 243 -4.15 32.02 6.00
N CYS A 244 -3.95 31.96 7.31
CA CYS A 244 -3.25 33.00 8.07
C CYS A 244 -3.83 34.43 7.91
N ARG A 245 -5.11 34.59 7.56
CA ARG A 245 -5.68 35.92 7.31
C ARG A 245 -5.99 36.65 8.62
N VAL A 246 -4.96 37.27 9.18
CA VAL A 246 -5.14 38.44 10.04
C VAL A 246 -5.64 39.55 9.14
N ASP A 247 -6.88 39.99 9.34
CA ASP A 247 -7.45 41.06 8.54
C ASP A 247 -6.70 42.36 8.86
N GLY A 248 -5.89 42.85 7.92
CA GLY A 248 -5.09 44.08 8.10
C GLY A 248 -5.91 45.36 8.35
N GLY A 249 -7.24 45.26 8.25
CA GLY A 249 -8.19 46.28 8.67
C GLY A 249 -8.48 46.30 10.18
N SER A 250 -8.04 45.29 10.97
CA SER A 250 -7.95 45.46 12.42
C SER A 250 -6.77 46.38 12.71
N VAL A 251 -7.06 47.68 12.85
CA VAL A 251 -6.15 48.65 13.48
C VAL A 251 -5.62 48.00 14.75
N ALA A 252 -4.31 48.06 14.98
CA ALA A 252 -3.70 47.34 16.10
C ALA A 252 -4.41 47.78 17.41
N PRO A 253 -5.00 46.88 18.21
CA PRO A 253 -5.77 47.26 19.40
C PRO A 253 -4.97 48.10 20.41
N VAL A 254 -3.64 48.04 20.32
CA VAL A 254 -2.69 48.87 21.07
C VAL A 254 -2.84 50.37 20.76
N ASP A 255 -3.16 50.76 19.53
CA ASP A 255 -3.36 52.16 19.16
C ASP A 255 -4.74 52.67 19.59
N GLU A 256 -5.77 51.80 19.61
CA GLU A 256 -7.06 52.08 20.26
C GLU A 256 -6.89 52.30 21.77
N VAL A 257 -6.11 51.44 22.45
CA VAL A 257 -5.74 51.63 23.87
C VAL A 257 -5.03 52.96 24.09
N LYS A 258 -4.03 53.30 23.26
CA LYS A 258 -3.34 54.60 23.39
C LYS A 258 -4.29 55.78 23.21
N ALA A 259 -5.21 55.71 22.24
CA ALA A 259 -6.20 56.76 22.02
C ALA A 259 -7.12 56.92 23.24
N ALA A 260 -7.64 55.82 23.79
CA ALA A 260 -8.48 55.84 24.99
C ALA A 260 -7.73 56.36 26.24
N LEU A 261 -6.49 55.89 26.46
CA LEU A 261 -5.65 56.36 27.57
C LEU A 261 -5.29 57.85 27.45
N LYS A 262 -5.07 58.35 26.23
CA LYS A 262 -4.81 59.78 25.98
C LYS A 262 -6.04 60.63 26.31
N THR A 263 -7.24 60.17 25.96
CA THR A 263 -8.52 60.81 26.35
C THR A 263 -8.72 60.80 27.87
N PHE A 264 -8.24 59.77 28.58
CA PHE A 264 -8.26 59.75 30.04
C PHE A 264 -7.25 60.72 30.67
N GLN A 265 -6.04 60.82 30.11
CA GLN A 265 -5.02 61.76 30.57
C GLN A 265 -5.47 63.24 30.46
N THR A 266 -6.22 63.60 29.42
CA THR A 266 -6.73 64.98 29.29
C THR A 266 -7.82 65.32 30.31
N VAL A 267 -8.61 64.34 30.76
CA VAL A 267 -9.67 64.54 31.77
C VAL A 267 -9.12 64.50 33.20
N CYS A 268 -8.27 63.51 33.50
CA CYS A 268 -7.73 63.26 34.85
C CYS A 268 -6.43 63.99 35.18
N GLY A 269 -5.79 64.64 34.20
CA GLY A 269 -4.55 65.38 34.40
C GLY A 269 -3.34 64.51 34.71
N LYS A 270 -2.36 65.09 35.41
CA LYS A 270 -1.01 64.51 35.62
C LYS A 270 -0.96 63.21 36.45
N GLY A 271 -2.06 62.76 37.05
CA GLY A 271 -2.10 61.55 37.87
C GLY A 271 -1.75 60.23 37.15
N LEU A 272 -1.61 60.26 35.81
CA LEU A 272 -1.22 59.14 34.96
C LEU A 272 0.19 59.30 34.35
N GLU A 273 1.02 60.24 34.84
CA GLU A 273 2.44 60.37 34.48
C GLU A 273 3.22 59.12 34.96
N GLY A 274 3.41 58.15 34.06
CA GLY A 274 4.11 56.88 34.34
C GLY A 274 3.56 55.67 33.59
N VAL A 275 2.35 55.74 33.03
CA VAL A 275 1.77 54.65 32.22
C VAL A 275 2.12 54.83 30.74
N GLU A 276 3.34 54.45 30.38
CA GLU A 276 3.76 54.42 28.99
C GLU A 276 3.37 53.09 28.31
N VAL A 277 2.28 53.10 27.54
CA VAL A 277 1.95 51.99 26.63
C VAL A 277 2.85 52.09 25.41
N ASN A 278 4.07 51.57 25.57
CA ASN A 278 5.05 51.46 24.50
C ASN A 278 4.42 50.83 23.25
N PRO A 279 4.58 51.43 22.05
CA PRO A 279 4.13 50.83 20.81
C PRO A 279 4.66 49.41 20.70
N VAL A 280 3.89 48.53 20.03
CA VAL A 280 4.50 47.34 19.45
C VAL A 280 5.53 47.86 18.45
N LYS A 281 6.83 47.77 18.76
CA LYS A 281 7.87 48.02 17.75
C LYS A 281 7.52 47.14 16.57
N GLU A 282 7.32 47.80 15.44
CA GLU A 282 6.33 47.38 14.46
C GLU A 282 6.33 45.88 14.18
N ALA A 283 5.17 45.23 14.34
CA ALA A 283 4.89 43.99 13.63
C ALA A 283 4.61 44.27 12.13
N SER A 284 5.32 45.22 11.51
CA SER A 284 5.14 45.67 10.12
C SER A 284 5.45 44.59 9.08
N GLY A 285 6.00 43.46 9.51
CA GLY A 285 6.00 42.21 8.74
C GLY A 285 4.60 41.63 8.45
N ILE A 286 3.54 42.15 9.06
CA ILE A 286 2.15 41.91 8.64
C ILE A 286 1.84 42.82 7.45
N TRP A 287 2.47 42.51 6.32
CA TRP A 287 2.30 43.23 5.05
C TRP A 287 0.83 43.24 4.60
N ASN A 288 0.28 44.46 4.42
CA ASN A 288 -1.00 44.68 3.76
C ASN A 288 -0.89 44.38 2.26
N TYR A 289 -1.05 43.12 1.88
CA TYR A 289 -1.16 42.73 0.47
C TYR A 289 -2.48 43.24 -0.12
N THR A 290 -2.38 44.26 -0.96
CA THR A 290 -3.48 44.69 -1.82
C THR A 290 -3.73 43.62 -2.90
N LYS A 291 -4.99 43.52 -3.31
CA LYS A 291 -5.48 42.47 -4.22
C LYS A 291 -5.05 42.78 -5.67
N GLY A 292 -3.79 42.54 -6.01
CA GLY A 292 -3.25 42.83 -7.36
C GLY A 292 -1.84 42.30 -7.71
N ASP A 293 -1.05 41.85 -6.74
CA ASP A 293 0.35 41.46 -6.99
C ASP A 293 0.50 40.09 -7.69
N SER A 294 0.76 40.13 -9.00
CA SER A 294 1.05 38.96 -9.82
C SER A 294 2.47 38.38 -9.56
N HIS A 295 2.58 37.06 -9.41
CA HIS A 295 3.77 36.36 -8.89
C HIS A 295 4.89 36.12 -9.93
N LYS A 296 6.18 36.19 -9.52
CA LYS A 296 7.36 36.30 -10.41
C LYS A 296 8.68 35.60 -9.85
N VAL A 297 9.63 35.11 -10.70
CA VAL A 297 10.91 34.30 -10.48
C VAL A 297 12.10 35.04 -9.83
N ALA A 298 12.80 34.28 -8.99
CA ALA A 298 14.18 33.89 -9.32
C ALA A 298 14.33 32.35 -9.25
N VAL A 299 15.46 31.79 -9.71
CA VAL A 299 15.88 30.43 -9.36
C VAL A 299 16.78 30.53 -8.13
N ILE A 300 16.36 29.94 -7.02
CA ILE A 300 17.18 29.90 -5.79
C ILE A 300 17.85 28.53 -5.72
N ARG A 301 19.19 28.50 -5.80
CA ARG A 301 19.97 27.29 -5.61
C ARG A 301 20.54 27.29 -4.19
N VAL A 302 20.09 26.35 -3.35
CA VAL A 302 20.59 26.20 -1.98
C VAL A 302 21.53 25.01 -1.90
N VAL A 303 22.83 25.27 -1.91
CA VAL A 303 23.89 24.25 -1.76
C VAL A 303 24.46 24.38 -0.35
N ASP A 304 24.52 23.27 0.40
CA ASP A 304 25.04 23.20 1.77
C ASP A 304 24.50 24.28 2.72
N GLY A 305 23.19 24.57 2.60
CA GLY A 305 22.48 25.55 3.43
C GLY A 305 22.67 27.01 3.00
N LYS A 306 23.58 27.30 2.08
CA LYS A 306 23.80 28.66 1.56
C LYS A 306 22.97 28.91 0.32
N VAL A 307 22.26 30.04 0.31
CA VAL A 307 21.64 30.59 -0.91
C VAL A 307 22.75 31.06 -1.83
N VAL A 308 22.86 30.44 -3.01
CA VAL A 308 23.79 30.87 -4.06
C VAL A 308 23.01 31.75 -5.03
N GLU A 309 23.19 33.06 -4.95
CA GLU A 309 22.71 33.97 -5.99
C GLU A 309 23.55 33.84 -7.27
N GLY A 310 22.89 33.69 -8.42
CA GLY A 310 23.50 33.75 -9.75
C GLY A 310 23.60 32.41 -10.48
N ALA A 311 22.84 32.26 -11.57
CA ALA A 311 22.97 31.15 -12.51
C ALA A 311 22.39 31.47 -13.92
N ASP A 312 22.84 32.56 -14.58
CA ASP A 312 22.50 32.85 -15.99
C ASP A 312 23.21 31.93 -17.01
N LYS A 313 23.55 30.69 -16.62
CA LYS A 313 24.21 29.71 -17.48
C LYS A 313 23.61 28.33 -17.26
N GLU A 314 22.80 27.92 -18.23
CA GLU A 314 22.37 26.52 -18.38
C GLU A 314 23.60 25.62 -18.36
N ARG A 315 23.68 24.74 -17.35
CA ARG A 315 24.54 23.56 -17.38
C ARG A 315 23.65 22.33 -17.49
N PRO A 316 24.05 21.30 -18.25
CA PRO A 316 23.36 20.03 -18.23
C PRO A 316 23.41 19.45 -16.80
N LEU A 317 22.24 19.03 -16.31
CA LEU A 317 22.10 18.32 -15.04
C LEU A 317 22.90 17.00 -15.12
N THR A 318 23.95 16.87 -14.32
CA THR A 318 24.67 15.62 -14.11
C THR A 318 24.26 14.99 -12.77
N GLU A 319 24.28 13.67 -12.73
CA GLU A 319 23.30 12.83 -12.00
C GLU A 319 23.49 12.69 -10.48
N THR A 320 24.25 13.58 -9.81
CA THR A 320 24.73 13.36 -8.43
C THR A 320 24.64 14.56 -7.48
N GLU A 321 23.83 15.59 -7.77
CA GLU A 321 23.67 16.74 -6.86
C GLU A 321 22.58 16.51 -5.79
N ASN A 322 23.02 16.14 -4.58
CA ASN A 322 22.19 15.83 -3.41
C ASN A 322 21.14 16.90 -3.06
N GLU A 323 19.86 16.52 -3.02
CA GLU A 323 18.75 17.21 -2.34
C GLU A 323 18.71 18.75 -2.44
N THR A 324 19.07 19.28 -3.61
CA THR A 324 19.01 20.72 -3.89
C THR A 324 17.55 21.10 -4.13
N PHE A 325 16.94 21.85 -3.20
CA PHE A 325 15.62 22.44 -3.41
C PHE A 325 15.72 23.50 -4.50
N MET A 326 15.47 23.12 -5.77
CA MET A 326 15.39 24.08 -6.87
C MET A 326 14.04 24.80 -6.81
N VAL A 327 14.03 25.98 -6.18
CA VAL A 327 12.87 26.85 -6.09
C VAL A 327 12.71 27.59 -7.44
N ARG A 328 11.70 27.21 -8.24
CA ARG A 328 11.30 27.86 -9.51
C ARG A 328 9.97 28.65 -9.35
N VAL A 329 9.87 29.88 -9.87
CA VAL A 329 8.62 30.72 -9.99
C VAL A 329 8.55 31.31 -11.45
N MET A 330 8.07 32.53 -11.78
CA MET A 330 8.05 33.08 -13.20
C MET A 330 7.96 34.65 -13.39
N GLY A 331 9.06 35.43 -13.45
CA GLY A 331 9.20 36.89 -13.74
C GLY A 331 10.09 37.77 -12.79
N ASN A 332 10.15 39.10 -12.93
CA ASN A 332 11.16 39.98 -12.26
C ASN A 332 10.85 40.52 -10.82
N GLY A 333 10.33 39.73 -9.88
CA GLY A 333 10.04 40.21 -8.51
C GLY A 333 11.25 40.06 -7.56
N LYS A 334 11.46 41.00 -6.60
CA LYS A 334 12.38 40.72 -5.48
C LYS A 334 11.83 39.52 -4.70
N VAL A 335 12.63 38.46 -4.62
CA VAL A 335 12.31 37.30 -3.78
C VAL A 335 12.18 37.77 -2.33
N PRO A 336 11.11 37.40 -1.59
CA PRO A 336 11.03 37.68 -0.16
C PRO A 336 12.24 37.04 0.54
N GLU A 337 13.01 37.85 1.26
CA GLU A 337 14.20 37.37 1.97
C GLU A 337 13.77 36.40 3.08
N MET A 338 13.87 35.10 2.80
CA MET A 338 13.51 34.06 3.75
C MET A 338 14.65 33.90 4.76
N LYS A 339 14.37 34.11 6.05
CA LYS A 339 15.31 33.84 7.14
C LYS A 339 15.87 32.42 7.00
N GLU A 340 17.19 32.26 6.98
CA GLU A 340 17.88 30.97 6.83
C GLU A 340 17.36 29.91 7.82
N ALA A 341 17.08 30.33 9.07
CA ALA A 341 16.50 29.49 10.10
C ALA A 341 15.12 28.89 9.72
N ASN A 342 14.29 29.63 8.97
CA ASN A 342 13.01 29.14 8.47
C ASN A 342 13.21 28.15 7.32
N VAL A 343 14.13 28.43 6.40
CA VAL A 343 14.46 27.50 5.29
C VAL A 343 14.99 26.17 5.83
N ARG A 344 15.93 26.20 6.78
CA ARG A 344 16.45 25.01 7.46
C ARG A 344 15.34 24.20 8.13
N LYS A 345 14.50 24.87 8.93
CA LYS A 345 13.38 24.22 9.62
C LYS A 345 12.38 23.57 8.65
N ILE A 346 12.06 24.23 7.54
CA ILE A 346 11.17 23.69 6.51
C ILE A 346 11.80 22.47 5.83
N LYS A 347 13.12 22.47 5.58
CA LYS A 347 13.82 21.28 5.06
C LYS A 347 13.79 20.11 6.04
N GLU A 348 14.02 20.33 7.33
CA GLU A 348 13.94 19.32 8.40
C GLU A 348 12.51 18.75 8.52
N ASP A 349 11.51 19.63 8.57
CA ASP A 349 10.09 19.25 8.62
C ASP A 349 9.67 18.48 7.34
N PHE A 350 10.17 18.87 6.16
CA PHE A 350 9.88 18.19 4.89
C PHE A 350 10.52 16.80 4.80
N VAL A 351 11.77 16.63 5.23
CA VAL A 351 12.40 15.30 5.30
C VAL A 351 11.62 14.39 6.27
N THR A 352 11.12 14.95 7.37
CA THR A 352 10.28 14.23 8.33
C THR A 352 8.94 13.83 7.72
N ALA A 353 8.25 14.75 7.03
CA ALA A 353 7.01 14.47 6.32
C ALA A 353 7.19 13.43 5.21
N LYS A 354 8.28 13.52 4.42
CA LYS A 354 8.63 12.56 3.37
C LYS A 354 8.84 11.15 3.93
N LYS A 355 9.60 11.01 5.04
CA LYS A 355 9.76 9.72 5.74
C LYS A 355 8.43 9.17 6.25
N ALA A 356 7.57 10.01 6.82
CA ALA A 356 6.25 9.58 7.30
C ALA A 356 5.37 9.06 6.14
N VAL A 357 5.37 9.73 4.98
CA VAL A 357 4.63 9.27 3.79
C VAL A 357 5.18 7.95 3.24
N VAL A 358 6.51 7.75 3.23
CA VAL A 358 7.11 6.45 2.85
C VAL A 358 6.61 5.34 3.76
N VAL A 359 6.67 5.52 5.09
CA VAL A 359 6.18 4.53 6.06
C VAL A 359 4.68 4.28 5.91
N GLU A 360 3.87 5.31 5.68
CA GLU A 360 2.43 5.17 5.43
C GLU A 360 2.13 4.37 4.14
N ARG A 361 2.92 4.57 3.08
CA ARG A 361 2.84 3.80 1.83
C ARG A 361 3.26 2.34 2.04
N GLU A 362 4.40 2.09 2.68
CA GLU A 362 4.89 0.74 2.99
C GLU A 362 3.87 -0.04 3.84
N GLN A 363 3.27 0.59 4.86
CA GLN A 363 2.21 -0.01 5.65
C GLN A 363 0.91 -0.23 4.85
N ALA A 364 0.57 0.65 3.91
CA ALA A 364 -0.58 0.44 3.03
C ALA A 364 -0.33 -0.72 2.04
N GLU A 365 0.89 -0.87 1.52
CA GLU A 365 1.27 -1.98 0.65
C GLU A 365 1.31 -3.32 1.41
N GLN A 366 1.91 -3.36 2.60
CA GLN A 366 1.89 -4.55 3.46
C GLN A 366 0.47 -5.02 3.76
N ARG A 367 -0.44 -4.11 4.12
CA ARG A 367 -1.87 -4.43 4.34
C ARG A 367 -2.55 -4.96 3.08
N ARG A 368 -2.25 -4.42 1.89
CA ARG A 368 -2.79 -4.95 0.62
C ARG A 368 -2.29 -6.35 0.31
N LEU A 369 -1.01 -6.63 0.55
CA LEU A 369 -0.41 -7.96 0.35
C LEU A 369 -0.95 -8.97 1.37
N GLU A 370 -1.22 -8.56 2.60
CA GLU A 370 -1.87 -9.37 3.62
C GLU A 370 -3.32 -9.70 3.24
N GLU A 371 -4.11 -8.70 2.84
CA GLU A 371 -5.49 -8.88 2.35
C GLU A 371 -5.56 -9.79 1.10
N GLU A 372 -4.59 -9.69 0.19
CA GLU A 372 -4.48 -10.57 -0.99
C GLU A 372 -4.16 -12.02 -0.59
N ARG A 373 -3.24 -12.22 0.37
CA ARG A 373 -2.94 -13.56 0.93
C ARG A 373 -4.13 -14.17 1.65
N GLU A 374 -4.88 -13.39 2.43
CA GLU A 374 -6.12 -13.86 3.09
C GLU A 374 -7.18 -14.27 2.06
N LYS A 375 -7.37 -13.48 1.00
CA LYS A 375 -8.28 -13.81 -0.11
C LYS A 375 -7.85 -15.09 -0.84
N GLU A 376 -6.56 -15.28 -1.10
CA GLU A 376 -6.04 -16.49 -1.73
C GLU A 376 -6.19 -17.72 -0.81
N ALA A 377 -5.88 -17.58 0.48
CA ALA A 377 -6.07 -18.62 1.49
C ALA A 377 -7.55 -19.03 1.60
N ARG A 378 -8.47 -18.07 1.62
CA ARG A 378 -9.92 -18.33 1.62
C ARG A 378 -10.36 -19.04 0.34
N ARG A 379 -9.87 -18.64 -0.84
CA ARG A 379 -10.16 -19.35 -2.11
C ARG A 379 -9.67 -20.80 -2.09
N LYS A 380 -8.48 -21.07 -1.54
CA LYS A 380 -7.95 -22.43 -1.38
C LYS A 380 -8.81 -23.27 -0.43
N GLN A 381 -9.24 -22.71 0.71
CA GLN A 381 -10.15 -23.37 1.65
C GLN A 381 -11.53 -23.64 1.03
N GLU A 382 -12.11 -22.69 0.30
CA GLU A 382 -13.38 -22.86 -0.41
C GLU A 382 -13.27 -23.94 -1.50
N GLU A 383 -12.15 -24.01 -2.23
CA GLU A 383 -11.91 -25.06 -3.23
C GLU A 383 -11.72 -26.44 -2.58
N GLU A 384 -10.97 -26.52 -1.48
CA GLU A 384 -10.79 -27.75 -0.72
C GLU A 384 -12.12 -28.28 -0.16
N GLN A 385 -12.94 -27.41 0.43
CA GLN A 385 -14.29 -27.77 0.89
C GLN A 385 -15.17 -28.27 -0.27
N ARG A 386 -15.12 -27.63 -1.44
CA ARG A 386 -15.83 -28.11 -2.64
C ARG A 386 -15.34 -29.48 -3.10
N ARG A 387 -14.03 -29.72 -3.08
CA ARG A 387 -13.43 -31.03 -3.42
C ARG A 387 -13.86 -32.12 -2.44
N LEU A 388 -13.89 -31.83 -1.14
CA LEU A 388 -14.37 -32.76 -0.10
C LEU A 388 -15.86 -33.09 -0.27
N LEU A 389 -16.71 -32.08 -0.47
CA LEU A 389 -18.15 -32.29 -0.70
C LEU A 389 -18.42 -33.08 -1.98
N ALA A 390 -17.70 -32.80 -3.07
CA ALA A 390 -17.80 -33.55 -4.33
C ALA A 390 -17.34 -35.01 -4.16
N ALA A 391 -16.26 -35.25 -3.41
CA ALA A 391 -15.79 -36.61 -3.10
C ALA A 391 -16.79 -37.39 -2.24
N GLU A 392 -17.43 -36.74 -1.25
CA GLU A 392 -18.46 -37.37 -0.42
C GLU A 392 -19.72 -37.71 -1.25
N GLN A 393 -20.18 -36.80 -2.12
CA GLN A 393 -21.29 -37.06 -3.02
C GLN A 393 -20.98 -38.20 -4.00
N ALA A 394 -19.76 -38.23 -4.57
CA ALA A 394 -19.32 -39.32 -5.44
C ALA A 394 -19.25 -40.67 -4.70
N ARG A 395 -18.90 -40.67 -3.40
CA ARG A 395 -18.91 -41.89 -2.58
C ARG A 395 -20.34 -42.38 -2.34
N LYS A 396 -21.27 -41.50 -1.94
CA LYS A 396 -22.70 -41.83 -1.75
C LYS A 396 -23.34 -42.34 -3.04
N ALA A 397 -23.03 -41.74 -4.19
CA ALA A 397 -23.54 -42.19 -5.48
C ALA A 397 -23.04 -43.60 -5.85
N LYS A 398 -21.78 -43.94 -5.54
CA LYS A 398 -21.25 -45.31 -5.71
C LYS A 398 -21.91 -46.30 -4.75
N GLU A 399 -22.01 -45.95 -3.47
CA GLU A 399 -22.69 -46.77 -2.45
C GLU A 399 -24.14 -47.08 -2.86
N GLU A 400 -24.88 -46.09 -3.38
CA GLU A 400 -26.25 -46.28 -3.88
C GLU A 400 -26.30 -47.12 -5.17
N GLN A 401 -25.36 -46.92 -6.10
CA GLN A 401 -25.28 -47.70 -7.33
C GLN A 401 -24.96 -49.17 -7.05
N ASP A 402 -24.03 -49.45 -6.15
CA ASP A 402 -23.64 -50.82 -5.79
C ASP A 402 -24.73 -51.50 -4.96
N LYS A 403 -25.43 -50.75 -4.09
CA LYS A 403 -26.67 -51.24 -3.45
C LYS A 403 -27.70 -51.65 -4.50
N LYS A 404 -28.01 -50.79 -5.49
CA LYS A 404 -28.95 -51.10 -6.58
C LYS A 404 -28.54 -52.35 -7.38
N LYS A 405 -27.26 -52.50 -7.73
CA LYS A 405 -26.73 -53.71 -8.38
C LYS A 405 -26.94 -54.96 -7.50
N SER A 406 -26.67 -54.87 -6.21
CA SER A 406 -26.85 -56.01 -5.28
C SER A 406 -28.32 -56.41 -5.10
N GLU A 407 -29.23 -55.44 -5.05
CA GLU A 407 -30.68 -55.69 -4.99
C GLU A 407 -31.20 -56.29 -6.31
N GLU A 408 -30.72 -55.80 -7.46
CA GLU A 408 -31.06 -56.35 -8.77
C GLU A 408 -30.52 -57.78 -8.95
N GLN A 409 -29.28 -58.04 -8.54
CA GLN A 409 -28.69 -59.38 -8.58
C GLN A 409 -29.45 -60.35 -7.66
N ALA A 410 -29.71 -59.96 -6.40
CA ALA A 410 -30.49 -60.77 -5.47
C ALA A 410 -31.92 -61.05 -5.98
N LYS A 411 -32.52 -60.11 -6.72
CA LYS A 411 -33.80 -60.33 -7.40
C LYS A 411 -33.67 -61.35 -8.55
N ARG A 412 -32.66 -61.21 -9.42
CA ARG A 412 -32.39 -62.16 -10.52
C ARG A 412 -32.13 -63.58 -9.98
N GLU A 413 -31.37 -63.73 -8.90
CA GLU A 413 -31.11 -65.03 -8.26
C GLU A 413 -32.39 -65.66 -7.67
N ARG A 414 -33.28 -64.86 -7.09
CA ARG A 414 -34.61 -65.33 -6.64
C ARG A 414 -35.50 -65.75 -7.81
N ASP A 415 -35.54 -64.96 -8.88
CA ASP A 415 -36.33 -65.25 -10.08
C ASP A 415 -35.80 -66.50 -10.81
N GLU A 416 -34.48 -66.72 -10.83
CA GLU A 416 -33.86 -67.91 -11.41
C GLU A 416 -34.07 -69.17 -10.56
N ASN A 417 -33.89 -69.08 -9.23
CA ASN A 417 -34.16 -70.20 -8.33
C ASN A 417 -35.65 -70.55 -8.32
N GLY A 418 -36.55 -69.56 -8.34
CA GLY A 418 -37.99 -69.79 -8.48
C GLY A 418 -38.37 -70.52 -9.77
N LYS A 419 -37.66 -70.26 -10.89
CA LYS A 419 -37.80 -71.03 -12.14
C LYS A 419 -37.29 -72.46 -12.00
N LYS A 420 -36.12 -72.67 -11.37
CA LYS A 420 -35.56 -74.01 -11.13
C LYS A 420 -36.47 -74.85 -10.22
N ASP A 421 -37.01 -74.26 -9.15
CA ASP A 421 -37.95 -74.93 -8.25
C ASP A 421 -39.28 -75.27 -8.94
N ALA A 422 -39.77 -74.39 -9.82
CA ALA A 422 -40.94 -74.66 -10.66
C ALA A 422 -40.66 -75.77 -11.69
N GLU A 423 -39.49 -75.79 -12.33
CA GLU A 423 -39.07 -76.83 -13.27
C GLU A 423 -38.87 -78.19 -12.58
N VAL A 424 -38.28 -78.21 -11.38
CA VAL A 424 -38.15 -79.42 -10.56
C VAL A 424 -39.52 -79.95 -10.15
N LYS A 425 -40.43 -79.08 -9.68
CA LYS A 425 -41.82 -79.49 -9.37
C LYS A 425 -42.58 -80.00 -10.59
N ALA A 426 -42.44 -79.34 -11.75
CA ALA A 426 -43.05 -79.80 -12.99
C ALA A 426 -42.51 -81.19 -13.39
N LYS A 427 -41.20 -81.41 -13.31
CA LYS A 427 -40.57 -82.73 -13.55
C LYS A 427 -40.97 -83.77 -12.50
N GLU A 428 -41.21 -83.38 -11.26
CA GLU A 428 -41.69 -84.29 -10.21
C GLU A 428 -43.17 -84.67 -10.42
N GLU A 429 -44.02 -83.74 -10.83
CA GLU A 429 -45.41 -84.01 -11.22
C GLU A 429 -45.51 -84.83 -12.52
N GLU A 430 -44.66 -84.54 -13.50
CA GLU A 430 -44.53 -85.34 -14.72
C GLU A 430 -44.02 -86.76 -14.38
N ALA A 431 -43.00 -86.88 -13.53
CA ALA A 431 -42.52 -88.18 -13.05
C ALA A 431 -43.59 -88.94 -12.24
N LYS A 432 -44.45 -88.25 -11.46
CA LYS A 432 -45.61 -88.85 -10.79
C LYS A 432 -46.66 -89.32 -11.79
N ARG A 433 -46.96 -88.55 -12.84
CA ARG A 433 -47.85 -88.97 -13.93
C ARG A 433 -47.29 -90.18 -14.69
N VAL A 434 -46.03 -90.13 -15.10
CA VAL A 434 -45.33 -91.25 -15.76
C VAL A 434 -45.24 -92.46 -14.84
N ALA A 435 -45.05 -92.30 -13.52
CA ALA A 435 -45.07 -93.41 -12.56
C ALA A 435 -46.48 -93.99 -12.35
N GLU A 436 -47.53 -93.16 -12.38
CA GLU A 436 -48.93 -93.62 -12.30
C GLU A 436 -49.34 -94.36 -13.59
N GLU A 437 -48.99 -93.82 -14.75
CA GLU A 437 -49.16 -94.46 -16.06
C GLU A 437 -48.32 -95.74 -16.16
N ALA A 438 -47.08 -95.75 -15.67
CA ALA A 438 -46.25 -96.96 -15.59
C ALA A 438 -46.79 -97.98 -14.57
N ARG A 439 -47.57 -97.56 -13.56
CA ARG A 439 -48.26 -98.48 -12.64
C ARG A 439 -49.47 -99.12 -13.34
N LYS A 440 -50.27 -98.33 -14.06
CA LYS A 440 -51.38 -98.81 -14.90
C LYS A 440 -50.86 -99.74 -16.00
N ALA A 441 -49.78 -99.35 -16.69
CA ALA A 441 -49.12 -100.17 -17.69
C ALA A 441 -48.43 -101.41 -17.12
N LYS A 442 -47.95 -101.42 -15.85
CA LYS A 442 -47.47 -102.65 -15.18
C LYS A 442 -48.59 -103.57 -14.72
N GLU A 443 -49.78 -103.05 -14.46
CA GLU A 443 -50.99 -103.83 -14.15
C GLU A 443 -51.57 -104.46 -15.42
N GLU A 444 -51.56 -103.72 -16.54
CA GLU A 444 -51.94 -104.20 -17.86
C GLU A 444 -50.90 -105.15 -18.47
N ALA A 445 -49.60 -104.84 -18.36
CA ALA A 445 -48.51 -105.74 -18.76
C ALA A 445 -48.44 -107.01 -17.91
N LYS A 446 -48.97 -107.05 -16.68
CA LYS A 446 -49.16 -108.30 -15.93
C LYS A 446 -50.27 -109.20 -16.50
N ARG A 447 -51.17 -108.67 -17.35
CA ARG A 447 -52.12 -109.48 -18.13
C ARG A 447 -51.58 -109.87 -19.51
N VAL A 448 -50.68 -109.08 -20.09
CA VAL A 448 -50.14 -109.32 -21.45
C VAL A 448 -48.83 -110.12 -21.44
N ALA A 449 -48.00 -110.04 -20.39
CA ALA A 449 -46.74 -110.79 -20.27
C ALA A 449 -46.90 -112.29 -19.94
N ALA A 450 -48.05 -112.88 -20.26
CA ALA A 450 -48.22 -114.33 -20.38
C ALA A 450 -48.07 -114.81 -21.84
N GLU A 451 -48.07 -113.91 -22.83
CA GLU A 451 -47.86 -114.23 -24.24
C GLU A 451 -46.65 -113.50 -24.85
N GLU A 452 -46.05 -114.14 -25.87
CA GLU A 452 -45.16 -113.55 -26.88
C GLU A 452 -43.74 -113.11 -26.44
N ALA A 453 -42.87 -114.10 -26.21
CA ALA A 453 -41.43 -113.92 -26.37
C ALA A 453 -41.01 -114.00 -27.85
N LYS A 454 -40.16 -113.07 -28.34
CA LYS A 454 -39.04 -113.25 -29.34
C LYS A 454 -38.65 -111.96 -30.10
N LYS A 455 -37.40 -111.46 -29.92
CA LYS A 455 -36.37 -111.07 -30.94
C LYS A 455 -35.28 -110.13 -30.34
N LYS A 456 -34.25 -109.75 -31.12
CA LYS A 456 -32.85 -109.51 -30.68
C LYS A 456 -32.16 -108.27 -31.31
N LYS A 457 -31.06 -107.79 -30.67
CA LYS A 457 -29.89 -107.00 -31.19
C LYS A 457 -30.15 -105.52 -31.60
N ASP A 458 -29.21 -104.55 -31.59
CA ASP A 458 -27.82 -104.40 -31.06
C ASP A 458 -27.35 -102.90 -31.03
N GLY A 459 -26.41 -102.54 -30.13
CA GLY A 459 -25.43 -101.41 -30.24
C GLY A 459 -25.84 -99.97 -29.80
N SER A 460 -24.94 -98.99 -29.55
CA SER A 460 -23.48 -98.99 -29.24
C SER A 460 -22.88 -97.57 -28.96
N VAL A 461 -22.37 -97.32 -27.73
CA VAL A 461 -21.19 -96.47 -27.35
C VAL A 461 -21.18 -94.90 -27.51
N SER A 462 -20.45 -94.24 -26.59
CA SER A 462 -20.23 -92.79 -26.30
C SER A 462 -18.97 -92.19 -27.00
N PRO A 463 -18.15 -91.19 -26.52
CA PRO A 463 -18.25 -90.07 -25.54
C PRO A 463 -17.55 -88.71 -25.96
N ALA A 464 -17.22 -87.84 -24.97
CA ALA A 464 -16.19 -86.76 -24.90
C ALA A 464 -16.53 -85.32 -25.37
N LEU A 465 -16.14 -84.17 -24.74
CA LEU A 465 -15.00 -83.63 -23.95
C LEU A 465 -13.95 -82.80 -24.75
N VAL A 466 -13.40 -81.76 -24.08
CA VAL A 466 -12.13 -80.99 -24.25
C VAL A 466 -12.15 -79.60 -24.94
N HIS A 467 -11.91 -78.53 -24.15
CA HIS A 467 -11.03 -77.33 -24.35
C HIS A 467 -11.48 -76.24 -23.34
N SER A 468 -10.72 -75.70 -22.38
CA SER A 468 -9.29 -75.44 -22.15
C SER A 468 -8.68 -74.22 -22.87
N SER A 469 -7.92 -73.43 -22.09
CA SER A 469 -6.89 -72.46 -22.51
C SER A 469 -7.34 -71.06 -22.97
N LEU A 470 -7.29 -70.05 -22.08
CA LEU A 470 -6.50 -68.81 -22.31
C LEU A 470 -6.35 -67.84 -21.09
N ILE A 471 -6.54 -68.30 -19.86
CA ILE A 471 -6.12 -67.54 -18.66
C ILE A 471 -4.59 -67.69 -18.55
N LEU A 472 -3.79 -66.74 -19.09
CA LEU A 472 -2.38 -66.47 -18.71
C LEU A 472 -1.64 -65.36 -19.51
N LEU A 473 -2.31 -64.38 -20.17
CA LEU A 473 -1.61 -63.43 -21.07
C LEU A 473 -1.89 -61.91 -20.88
N VAL A 474 -2.58 -61.48 -19.82
CA VAL A 474 -3.01 -60.06 -19.65
C VAL A 474 -2.33 -59.33 -18.48
N LEU A 475 -1.52 -60.00 -17.66
CA LEU A 475 -0.84 -59.38 -16.51
C LEU A 475 0.48 -58.65 -16.86
N SER A 476 0.90 -58.64 -18.12
CA SER A 476 2.22 -58.13 -18.54
C SER A 476 2.27 -56.63 -18.89
N VAL A 477 1.18 -55.88 -18.71
CA VAL A 477 1.06 -54.46 -19.16
C VAL A 477 1.03 -53.45 -18.00
N LEU A 478 1.02 -53.92 -16.75
CA LEU A 478 0.84 -53.09 -15.54
C LEU A 478 2.16 -52.75 -14.80
N GLY A 479 3.30 -52.83 -15.48
CA GLY A 479 4.64 -52.69 -14.87
C GLY A 479 5.47 -51.47 -15.26
N CYS A 480 4.99 -50.57 -16.14
CA CYS A 480 5.82 -49.56 -16.81
C CYS A 480 5.48 -48.09 -16.49
N THR A 481 5.01 -47.78 -15.28
CA THR A 481 4.77 -46.39 -14.82
C THR A 481 5.41 -46.10 -13.45
N LEU A 482 6.63 -46.61 -13.25
CA LEU A 482 7.57 -46.19 -12.23
C LEU A 482 8.88 -45.86 -12.96
N VAL A 483 9.49 -44.71 -12.64
CA VAL A 483 10.57 -44.04 -13.38
C VAL A 483 10.12 -43.28 -14.64
N CYS A 484 9.65 -42.04 -14.41
CA CYS A 484 10.02 -40.82 -15.16
C CYS A 484 9.63 -39.62 -14.30
#